data_AF-A0A1F7YG25-F1
#
_entry.id   AF-A0A1F7YG25-F1
#
_cell.length_a   1.000
_cell.length_b   1.000
_cell.length_c   1.000
_cell.angle_alpha   90.00
_cell.angle_beta   90.00
_cell.angle_gamma   90.00
#
_symmetry.space_group_name_H-M   'P 1'
#
loop_
_entity.id
_entity.type
_entity.pdbx_description
1 polymer ?
#
loop_
_entity_poly.entity_id
_entity_poly.type
_entity_poly.pdbx_seq_one_letter_code
_entity_poly.pdbx_strand_id
1 'polypeptide(L)'
;MFSDPIKFYLVRDSKIGSLKDDFRKIINDLATYGDIGFNQASEGDVTLSFTETPIKANLKTSINVKNQDYVSSQQIILTCERKDNVSVNILKNITSRIGYRIFNPQNNYFLVNNPGIIDLTTFDVEEKVLKIFKNYELTPLFQFQNSLVYFAQDNKGNIRFINRNLLEHLLEQPADLPKQKDFSVIVAKDVGHFVALFDRGVIPTTFYEYFFNQVILLNLSGVNIHKTEKEIYVAPLFFQYSSSKQNFTSLKSEKDFSRQDKLHKGRSVRVYLQKLLKDFKIKNTILAVKIARNISYVFNQKGVLTPRLNVNVFLDE
;
A
#
# COMPACT_ATOMS: atom_id res chain seq x y z
N MET A 1 6.83 -31.78 9.83
CA MET A 1 7.79 -31.02 9.01
C MET A 1 7.74 -29.58 9.49
N PHE A 2 8.82 -29.05 10.05
CA PHE A 2 8.91 -27.62 10.33
C PHE A 2 9.05 -26.92 8.97
N SER A 3 8.11 -26.04 8.62
CA SER A 3 8.22 -25.24 7.41
C SER A 3 9.43 -24.33 7.52
N ASP A 4 10.21 -24.18 6.45
CA ASP A 4 11.37 -23.29 6.45
C ASP A 4 10.99 -21.88 6.92
N PRO A 5 11.80 -21.24 7.77
CA PRO A 5 11.51 -19.91 8.27
C PRO A 5 11.57 -18.87 7.14
N ILE A 6 10.72 -17.87 7.23
CA ILE A 6 10.67 -16.74 6.32
C ILE A 6 11.67 -15.68 6.78
N LYS A 7 12.42 -15.12 5.85
CA LYS A 7 13.32 -14.00 6.08
C LYS A 7 12.74 -12.75 5.44
N PHE A 8 12.53 -11.71 6.23
CA PHE A 8 12.17 -10.37 5.78
C PHE A 8 13.35 -9.42 5.98
N TYR A 9 13.44 -8.41 5.11
CA TYR A 9 14.46 -7.37 5.20
C TYR A 9 13.84 -6.05 5.59
N LEU A 10 14.32 -5.45 6.67
CA LEU A 10 13.93 -4.10 7.06
C LEU A 10 14.84 -3.13 6.30
N VAL A 11 14.26 -2.46 5.31
CA VAL A 11 14.95 -1.54 4.40
C VAL A 11 14.59 -0.11 4.77
N ARG A 12 15.59 0.76 4.85
CA ARG A 12 15.40 2.19 5.09
C ARG A 12 14.92 2.92 3.86
N ASP A 13 13.91 3.77 4.02
CA ASP A 13 13.47 4.70 2.96
C ASP A 13 14.41 5.93 2.85
N SER A 14 15.19 6.24 3.89
CA SER A 14 16.13 7.37 3.90
C SER A 14 17.48 7.01 4.57
N LYS A 15 18.57 7.65 4.14
CA LYS A 15 19.94 7.36 4.61
C LYS A 15 20.31 7.97 5.98
N ILE A 16 19.35 8.42 6.78
CA ILE A 16 19.64 9.15 8.02
C ILE A 16 19.75 8.15 9.18
N GLY A 17 20.90 8.07 9.85
CA GLY A 17 21.09 7.32 11.10
C GLY A 17 22.02 6.10 11.02
N SER A 18 22.42 5.59 12.19
CA SER A 18 23.28 4.41 12.36
C SER A 18 22.43 3.13 12.45
N LEU A 19 22.85 2.03 11.79
CA LEU A 19 22.15 0.72 11.87
C LEU A 19 22.00 0.26 13.32
N LYS A 20 23.04 0.47 14.11
CA LYS A 20 23.08 0.11 15.53
C LYS A 20 22.04 0.90 16.34
N ASP A 21 21.93 2.20 16.08
CA ASP A 21 21.00 3.05 16.82
C ASP A 21 19.56 2.75 16.46
N ASP A 22 19.27 2.48 15.18
CA ASP A 22 17.92 2.13 14.76
C ASP A 22 17.50 0.73 15.23
N PHE A 23 18.43 -0.24 15.25
CA PHE A 23 18.18 -1.54 15.87
C PHE A 23 17.83 -1.37 17.35
N ARG A 24 18.60 -0.56 18.10
CA ARG A 24 18.31 -0.26 19.50
C ARG A 24 16.96 0.42 19.69
N LYS A 25 16.58 1.37 18.83
CA LYS A 25 15.24 2.00 18.87
C LYS A 25 14.13 0.96 18.69
N ILE A 26 14.26 0.06 17.71
CA ILE A 26 13.27 -1.01 17.49
C ILE A 26 13.14 -1.89 18.73
N ILE A 27 14.25 -2.32 19.32
CA ILE A 27 14.22 -3.16 20.53
C ILE A 27 13.61 -2.41 21.72
N ASN A 28 13.98 -1.14 21.92
CA ASN A 28 13.41 -0.32 22.99
C ASN A 28 11.90 -0.12 22.82
N ASP A 29 11.43 0.15 21.60
CA ASP A 29 10.01 0.29 21.29
C ASP A 29 9.27 -1.04 21.51
N LEU A 30 9.84 -2.17 21.07
CA LEU A 30 9.30 -3.49 21.35
C LEU A 30 9.20 -3.76 22.86
N ALA A 31 10.18 -3.33 23.66
CA ALA A 31 10.18 -3.54 25.11
C ALA A 31 9.08 -2.77 25.84
N THR A 32 8.42 -1.80 25.18
CA THR A 32 7.24 -1.12 25.74
C THR A 32 5.98 -1.99 25.69
N TYR A 33 5.98 -3.08 24.93
CA TYR A 33 4.90 -4.05 24.88
C TYR A 33 5.09 -5.09 26.00
N GLY A 34 4.16 -5.10 26.98
CA GLY A 34 4.27 -5.93 28.18
C GLY A 34 4.15 -7.44 27.95
N ASP A 35 3.78 -7.85 26.74
CA ASP A 35 3.54 -9.24 26.29
C ASP A 35 4.68 -9.79 25.40
N ILE A 36 5.79 -9.05 25.26
CA ILE A 36 6.95 -9.46 24.47
C ILE A 36 8.14 -9.74 25.39
N GLY A 37 8.61 -10.98 25.39
CA GLY A 37 9.87 -11.39 25.99
C GLY A 37 11.05 -11.24 25.02
N PHE A 38 12.22 -10.88 25.57
CA PHE A 38 13.46 -10.67 24.82
C PHE A 38 14.56 -11.60 25.32
N ASN A 39 15.19 -12.32 24.40
CA ASN A 39 16.44 -13.01 24.66
C ASN A 39 17.52 -12.46 23.72
N GLN A 40 18.43 -11.66 24.26
CA GLN A 40 19.50 -11.04 23.51
C GLN A 40 20.74 -11.94 23.46
N ALA A 41 21.06 -12.48 22.29
CA ALA A 41 22.26 -13.28 22.08
C ALA A 41 23.50 -12.40 21.84
N SER A 42 23.35 -11.23 21.22
CA SER A 42 24.42 -10.23 21.03
C SER A 42 23.86 -8.82 20.78
N GLU A 43 24.72 -7.80 20.63
CA GLU A 43 24.28 -6.41 20.34
C GLU A 43 23.39 -6.28 19.08
N GLY A 44 23.49 -7.21 18.15
CA GLY A 44 22.73 -7.20 16.89
C GLY A 44 21.95 -8.48 16.64
N ASP A 45 21.63 -9.25 17.67
CA ASP A 45 20.90 -10.52 17.55
C ASP A 45 19.96 -10.70 18.76
N VAL A 46 18.66 -10.62 18.52
CA VAL A 46 17.61 -10.68 19.54
C VAL A 46 16.53 -11.65 19.10
N THR A 47 16.15 -12.57 19.99
CA THR A 47 14.98 -13.41 19.82
C THR A 47 13.80 -12.83 20.59
N LEU A 48 12.68 -12.66 19.89
CA LEU A 48 11.39 -12.24 20.41
C LEU A 48 10.55 -13.47 20.72
N SER A 49 9.85 -13.44 21.84
CA SER A 49 8.84 -14.43 22.25
C SER A 49 7.60 -13.71 22.75
N PHE A 50 6.42 -14.21 22.43
CA PHE A 50 5.15 -13.56 22.80
C PHE A 50 4.42 -14.37 23.86
N THR A 51 3.93 -13.74 24.92
CA THR A 51 3.35 -14.45 26.07
C THR A 51 2.15 -15.34 25.71
N GLU A 52 1.37 -14.92 24.71
CA GLU A 52 0.13 -15.60 24.32
C GLU A 52 0.32 -16.65 23.20
N THR A 53 1.52 -16.76 22.61
CA THR A 53 1.74 -17.68 21.48
C THR A 53 3.07 -18.41 21.60
N PRO A 54 3.18 -19.66 21.10
CA PRO A 54 4.46 -20.37 21.07
C PRO A 54 5.46 -19.79 20.05
N ILE A 55 5.05 -18.76 19.30
CA ILE A 55 5.77 -18.21 18.16
C ILE A 55 7.01 -17.45 18.63
N LYS A 56 8.10 -17.63 17.88
CA LYS A 56 9.35 -16.91 18.08
C LYS A 56 9.82 -16.28 16.77
N ALA A 57 10.34 -15.07 16.88
CA ALA A 57 10.99 -14.38 15.79
C ALA A 57 12.42 -13.97 16.17
N ASN A 58 13.32 -13.93 15.20
CA ASN A 58 14.68 -13.48 15.40
C ASN A 58 14.94 -12.20 14.59
N LEU A 59 15.45 -11.18 15.28
CA LEU A 59 15.91 -9.93 14.68
C LEU A 59 17.43 -9.91 14.70
N LYS A 60 18.03 -9.76 13.52
CA LYS A 60 19.49 -9.77 13.36
C LYS A 60 19.98 -8.65 12.46
N THR A 61 20.98 -7.91 12.90
CA THR A 61 21.73 -7.01 12.02
C THR A 61 22.69 -7.82 11.17
N SER A 62 22.69 -7.61 9.85
CA SER A 62 23.63 -8.25 8.93
C SER A 62 24.38 -7.20 8.11
N ILE A 63 25.69 -7.42 7.96
CA ILE A 63 26.60 -6.64 7.11
C ILE A 63 27.10 -7.57 5.99
N ASN A 64 26.19 -8.17 5.23
CA ASN A 64 26.47 -8.78 3.92
C ASN A 64 25.19 -9.37 3.34
N VAL A 65 24.63 -8.74 2.32
CA VAL A 65 23.76 -9.41 1.34
C VAL A 65 24.09 -8.81 -0.03
N LYS A 66 24.46 -9.67 -0.98
CA LYS A 66 24.74 -9.29 -2.37
C LYS A 66 23.46 -8.77 -3.04
N ASN A 67 23.57 -7.53 -3.54
CA ASN A 67 22.67 -6.72 -4.37
C ASN A 67 21.45 -7.43 -5.00
N GLN A 68 20.28 -7.16 -4.42
CA GLN A 68 19.07 -6.87 -5.20
C GLN A 68 18.85 -5.35 -5.11
N ASP A 69 18.29 -4.71 -6.14
CA ASP A 69 18.11 -3.24 -6.21
C ASP A 69 17.39 -2.63 -4.97
N TYR A 70 16.70 -3.46 -4.21
CA TYR A 70 15.89 -3.12 -3.04
C TYR A 70 16.62 -3.27 -1.69
N VAL A 71 17.75 -3.97 -1.64
CA VAL A 71 18.36 -4.51 -0.40
C VAL A 71 19.76 -3.92 -0.18
N SER A 72 19.96 -3.17 0.90
CA SER A 72 21.25 -2.54 1.21
C SER A 72 22.23 -3.48 1.91
N SER A 73 23.54 -3.22 1.80
CA SER A 73 24.61 -4.04 2.40
C SER A 73 24.62 -4.07 3.94
N GLN A 74 23.84 -3.21 4.59
CA GLN A 74 23.68 -3.10 6.04
C GLN A 74 22.20 -3.05 6.40
N GLN A 75 21.65 -4.12 6.99
CA GLN A 75 20.22 -4.21 7.23
C GLN A 75 19.86 -5.02 8.46
N ILE A 76 18.62 -4.85 8.90
CA ILE A 76 18.02 -5.67 9.95
C ILE A 76 17.19 -6.76 9.24
N ILE A 77 17.40 -8.00 9.63
CA ILE A 77 16.72 -9.18 9.09
C ILE A 77 15.76 -9.66 10.17
N LEU A 78 14.50 -9.83 9.81
CA LEU A 78 13.51 -10.53 10.61
C LEU A 78 13.40 -11.96 10.07
N THR A 79 13.67 -12.95 10.92
CA THR A 79 13.43 -14.35 10.61
C THR A 79 12.29 -14.87 11.47
N CYS A 80 11.22 -15.39 10.88
CA CYS A 80 10.05 -15.86 11.60
C CYS A 80 9.46 -17.12 10.97
N GLU A 81 8.57 -17.79 11.70
CA GLU A 81 7.84 -18.95 11.17
C GLU A 81 6.77 -18.52 10.15
N ARG A 82 6.30 -19.46 9.30
CA ARG A 82 5.32 -19.20 8.24
C ARG A 82 3.94 -18.73 8.74
N LYS A 83 3.65 -18.87 10.03
CA LYS A 83 2.38 -18.46 10.64
C LYS A 83 2.55 -17.30 11.62
N ASP A 84 3.72 -16.65 11.57
CA ASP A 84 4.05 -15.55 12.47
C ASP A 84 3.66 -14.19 11.86
N ASN A 85 2.35 -13.94 11.75
CA ASN A 85 1.85 -12.63 11.37
C ASN A 85 1.97 -11.61 12.52
N VAL A 86 2.10 -12.08 13.77
CA VAL A 86 2.18 -11.25 14.97
C VAL A 86 3.48 -10.44 14.97
N SER A 87 4.63 -11.09 14.86
CA SER A 87 5.94 -10.42 14.81
C SER A 87 6.03 -9.45 13.65
N VAL A 88 5.56 -9.86 12.47
CA VAL A 88 5.60 -9.04 11.26
C VAL A 88 4.74 -7.78 11.42
N ASN A 89 3.54 -7.89 11.97
CA ASN A 89 2.65 -6.74 12.17
C ASN A 89 3.13 -5.77 13.25
N ILE A 90 3.64 -6.29 14.38
CA ILE A 90 4.22 -5.45 15.43
C ILE A 90 5.41 -4.68 14.88
N LEU A 91 6.32 -5.38 14.19
CA LEU A 91 7.49 -4.74 13.59
C LEU A 91 7.09 -3.71 12.54
N LYS A 92 6.13 -4.00 11.67
CA LYS A 92 5.64 -3.03 10.67
C LYS A 92 5.17 -1.72 11.32
N ASN A 93 4.47 -1.79 12.45
CA ASN A 93 3.99 -0.61 13.18
C ASN A 93 5.14 0.21 13.79
N ILE A 94 6.19 -0.45 14.27
CA ILE A 94 7.39 0.21 14.84
C ILE A 94 8.26 0.79 13.73
N THR A 95 8.61 -0.03 12.74
CA THR A 95 9.58 0.31 11.68
C THR A 95 9.09 1.48 10.82
N SER A 96 7.79 1.56 10.56
CA SER A 96 7.20 2.66 9.77
C SER A 96 7.41 4.04 10.43
N ARG A 97 7.48 4.11 11.77
CA ARG A 97 7.69 5.37 12.52
C ARG A 97 9.13 5.87 12.45
N ILE A 98 10.08 4.97 12.22
CA ILE A 98 11.51 5.26 12.14
C ILE A 98 12.04 5.23 10.69
N GLY A 99 11.15 5.22 9.69
CA GLY A 99 11.51 5.34 8.28
C GLY A 99 12.00 4.05 7.63
N TYR A 100 11.53 2.90 8.11
CA TYR A 100 11.79 1.59 7.55
C TYR A 100 10.53 0.94 6.98
N ARG A 101 10.74 0.17 5.91
CA ARG A 101 9.74 -0.72 5.32
C ARG A 101 10.24 -2.15 5.36
N ILE A 102 9.30 -3.09 5.45
CA ILE A 102 9.62 -4.51 5.49
C ILE A 102 9.49 -5.06 4.07
N PHE A 103 10.54 -5.69 3.56
CA PHE A 103 10.58 -6.33 2.25
C PHE A 103 10.47 -7.84 2.40
N ASN A 104 9.56 -8.43 1.63
CA ASN A 104 9.35 -9.86 1.50
C ASN A 104 10.07 -10.38 0.26
N PRO A 105 11.22 -11.08 0.40
CA PRO A 105 11.98 -11.58 -0.73
C PRO A 105 11.35 -12.80 -1.41
N GLN A 106 10.40 -13.50 -0.78
CA GLN A 106 9.73 -14.64 -1.42
C GLN A 106 8.88 -14.21 -2.60
N ASN A 107 8.23 -13.05 -2.47
CA ASN A 107 7.33 -12.50 -3.50
C ASN A 107 7.83 -11.18 -4.10
N ASN A 108 9.05 -10.73 -3.73
CA ASN A 108 9.71 -9.54 -4.27
C ASN A 108 8.90 -8.23 -4.09
N TYR A 109 8.36 -7.99 -2.89
CA TYR A 109 7.64 -6.74 -2.60
C TYR A 109 7.81 -6.22 -1.18
N PHE A 110 7.58 -4.93 -1.00
CA PHE A 110 7.42 -4.33 0.32
C PHE A 110 6.04 -4.63 0.90
N LEU A 111 5.98 -4.97 2.19
CA LEU A 111 4.71 -5.10 2.88
C LEU A 111 3.97 -3.76 2.88
N VAL A 112 2.65 -3.82 2.69
CA VAL A 112 1.77 -2.65 2.81
C VAL A 112 1.88 -2.09 4.23
N ASN A 113 2.07 -0.78 4.37
CA ASN A 113 2.31 -0.12 5.67
C ASN A 113 1.09 -0.16 6.61
N ASN A 114 -0.12 -0.33 6.05
CA ASN A 114 -1.34 -0.43 6.85
C ASN A 114 -1.29 -1.67 7.77
N PRO A 115 -1.37 -1.51 9.10
CA PRO A 115 -1.32 -2.64 10.04
C PRO A 115 -2.53 -3.58 9.91
N GLY A 116 -3.67 -3.09 9.40
CA GLY A 116 -4.86 -3.91 9.17
C GLY A 116 -4.75 -4.86 7.98
N ILE A 117 -3.72 -4.74 7.13
CA ILE A 117 -3.45 -5.66 6.02
C ILE A 117 -2.40 -6.69 6.43
N ILE A 118 -2.77 -7.96 6.34
CA ILE A 118 -1.90 -9.12 6.58
C ILE A 118 -1.31 -9.58 5.26
N ASP A 119 -0.02 -9.92 5.31
CA ASP A 119 0.69 -10.64 4.26
C ASP A 119 0.46 -12.15 4.41
N LEU A 120 -0.08 -12.78 3.37
CA LEU A 120 -0.48 -14.18 3.44
C LEU A 120 0.68 -15.18 3.30
N THR A 121 1.94 -14.72 3.18
CA THR A 121 3.08 -15.61 3.41
C THR A 121 3.23 -15.98 4.88
N THR A 122 2.72 -15.12 5.78
CA THR A 122 2.79 -15.28 7.24
C THR A 122 1.48 -15.77 7.87
N PHE A 123 0.52 -16.20 7.06
CA PHE A 123 -0.83 -16.56 7.53
C PHE A 123 -1.38 -17.76 6.76
N ASP A 124 -2.00 -18.69 7.50
CA ASP A 124 -2.67 -19.84 6.90
C ASP A 124 -4.07 -19.46 6.42
N VAL A 125 -4.26 -19.47 5.11
CA VAL A 125 -5.58 -19.33 4.50
C VAL A 125 -6.31 -20.68 4.56
N GLU A 126 -7.57 -20.67 4.99
CA GLU A 126 -8.40 -21.87 5.05
C GLU A 126 -8.50 -22.56 3.68
N GLU A 127 -8.41 -23.90 3.66
CA GLU A 127 -8.38 -24.69 2.42
C GLU A 127 -9.60 -24.45 1.52
N LYS A 128 -10.79 -24.26 2.12
CA LYS A 128 -12.02 -23.95 1.37
C LYS A 128 -11.93 -22.62 0.62
N VAL A 129 -11.26 -21.62 1.20
CA VAL A 129 -11.01 -20.33 0.54
C VAL A 129 -10.02 -20.54 -0.61
N LEU A 130 -8.92 -21.26 -0.37
CA LEU A 130 -7.93 -21.56 -1.42
C LEU A 130 -8.54 -22.29 -2.63
N LYS A 131 -9.48 -23.22 -2.40
CA LYS A 131 -10.21 -23.90 -3.48
C LYS A 131 -10.99 -22.92 -4.36
N ILE A 132 -11.70 -21.97 -3.77
CA ILE A 132 -12.43 -20.93 -4.51
C ILE A 132 -11.44 -20.09 -5.33
N PHE A 133 -10.36 -19.60 -4.73
CA PHE A 133 -9.37 -18.79 -5.43
C PHE A 133 -8.72 -19.54 -6.61
N LYS A 134 -8.39 -20.82 -6.40
CA LYS A 134 -7.89 -21.70 -7.46
C LYS A 134 -8.88 -21.84 -8.62
N ASN A 135 -10.17 -21.99 -8.34
CA ASN A 135 -11.21 -22.03 -9.37
C ASN A 135 -11.26 -20.73 -10.21
N TYR A 136 -10.93 -19.59 -9.61
CA TYR A 136 -10.83 -18.30 -10.31
C TYR A 136 -9.42 -18.01 -10.87
N GLU A 137 -8.47 -18.93 -10.77
CA GLU A 137 -7.07 -18.75 -11.19
C GLU A 137 -6.40 -17.55 -10.50
N LEU A 138 -6.66 -17.42 -9.20
CA LEU A 138 -6.13 -16.35 -8.36
C LEU A 138 -5.27 -16.92 -7.24
N THR A 139 -4.20 -16.22 -6.90
CA THR A 139 -3.36 -16.50 -5.74
C THR A 139 -3.54 -15.39 -4.71
N PRO A 140 -4.14 -15.66 -3.53
CA PRO A 140 -4.33 -14.64 -2.51
C PRO A 140 -2.98 -14.19 -1.97
N LEU A 141 -2.74 -12.87 -1.89
CA LEU A 141 -1.49 -12.29 -1.38
C LEU A 141 -1.70 -11.50 -0.08
N PHE A 142 -2.83 -10.79 0.02
CA PHE A 142 -3.13 -9.94 1.16
C PHE A 142 -4.58 -10.12 1.63
N GLN A 143 -4.82 -9.87 2.91
CA GLN A 143 -6.14 -9.91 3.52
C GLN A 143 -6.26 -8.83 4.60
N PHE A 144 -7.42 -8.19 4.74
CA PHE A 144 -7.70 -7.41 5.94
C PHE A 144 -7.90 -8.33 7.13
N GLN A 145 -7.22 -8.05 8.24
CA GLN A 145 -7.29 -8.83 9.48
C GLN A 145 -8.73 -9.12 9.88
N ASN A 146 -9.00 -10.39 10.19
CA ASN A 146 -10.31 -10.89 10.64
C ASN A 146 -11.48 -10.58 9.68
N SER A 147 -11.24 -10.54 8.37
CA SER A 147 -12.29 -10.25 7.38
C SER A 147 -12.12 -11.04 6.08
N LEU A 148 -13.19 -11.21 5.30
CA LEU A 148 -13.15 -11.83 3.96
C LEU A 148 -12.76 -10.85 2.84
N VAL A 149 -12.06 -9.76 3.17
CA VAL A 149 -11.61 -8.75 2.20
C VAL A 149 -10.19 -9.10 1.77
N TYR A 150 -10.06 -9.68 0.58
CA TYR A 150 -8.80 -10.19 0.03
C TYR A 150 -8.32 -9.41 -1.19
N PHE A 151 -7.00 -9.42 -1.39
CA PHE A 151 -6.34 -9.03 -2.64
C PHE A 151 -5.53 -10.21 -3.17
N ALA A 152 -5.69 -10.51 -4.45
CA ALA A 152 -5.13 -11.69 -5.09
C ALA A 152 -4.42 -11.33 -6.39
N GLN A 153 -3.39 -12.08 -6.73
CA GLN A 153 -2.71 -11.97 -8.01
C GLN A 153 -3.33 -12.92 -9.03
N ASP A 154 -3.55 -12.43 -10.26
CA ASP A 154 -3.91 -13.27 -11.40
C ASP A 154 -2.69 -13.79 -12.17
N ASN A 155 -2.91 -14.71 -13.11
CA ASN A 155 -1.85 -15.30 -13.94
C ASN A 155 -1.09 -14.27 -14.82
N LYS A 156 -1.60 -13.04 -14.97
CA LYS A 156 -0.94 -11.95 -15.71
C LYS A 156 -0.15 -11.02 -14.78
N GLY A 157 -0.15 -11.30 -13.48
CA GLY A 157 0.53 -10.50 -12.46
C GLY A 157 -0.32 -9.38 -11.87
N ASN A 158 -1.53 -9.13 -12.38
CA ASN A 158 -2.37 -8.04 -11.87
C ASN A 158 -2.90 -8.38 -10.48
N ILE A 159 -2.99 -7.35 -9.64
CA ILE A 159 -3.64 -7.48 -8.35
C ILE A 159 -5.12 -7.18 -8.51
N ARG A 160 -5.94 -8.12 -8.06
CA ARG A 160 -7.40 -8.05 -8.07
C ARG A 160 -7.93 -7.94 -6.64
N PHE A 161 -8.89 -7.05 -6.46
CA PHE A 161 -9.69 -6.97 -5.24
C PHE A 161 -10.87 -7.94 -5.36
N ILE A 162 -11.08 -8.76 -4.32
CA ILE A 162 -12.12 -9.81 -4.31
C ILE A 162 -13.44 -9.26 -3.80
N ASN A 163 -14.54 -9.66 -4.44
CA ASN A 163 -15.88 -9.37 -3.96
C ASN A 163 -16.19 -10.21 -2.71
N ARG A 164 -16.03 -9.59 -1.55
CA ARG A 164 -16.27 -10.22 -0.23
C ARG A 164 -17.62 -10.95 -0.16
N ASN A 165 -18.70 -10.30 -0.61
CA ASN A 165 -20.05 -10.84 -0.43
C ASN A 165 -20.25 -12.11 -1.26
N LEU A 166 -19.69 -12.14 -2.47
CA LEU A 166 -19.73 -13.35 -3.30
C LEU A 166 -18.81 -14.45 -2.75
N LEU A 167 -17.64 -14.10 -2.22
CA LEU A 167 -16.77 -15.07 -1.54
C LEU A 167 -17.48 -15.71 -0.34
N GLU A 168 -18.14 -14.90 0.49
CA GLU A 168 -18.94 -15.35 1.63
C GLU A 168 -20.05 -16.32 1.20
N HIS A 169 -20.82 -15.96 0.17
CA HIS A 169 -21.85 -16.83 -0.39
C HIS A 169 -21.29 -18.17 -0.90
N LEU A 170 -20.17 -18.15 -1.63
CA LEU A 170 -19.52 -19.37 -2.16
C LEU A 170 -18.95 -20.27 -1.06
N LEU A 171 -18.60 -19.72 0.10
CA LEU A 171 -18.15 -20.49 1.26
C LEU A 171 -19.32 -21.19 1.97
N GLU A 172 -20.49 -20.56 2.00
CA GLU A 172 -21.71 -21.13 2.59
C GLU A 172 -22.39 -22.14 1.66
N GLN A 173 -22.36 -21.87 0.36
CA GLN A 173 -23.00 -22.68 -0.68
C GLN A 173 -21.97 -23.07 -1.75
N PRO A 174 -21.11 -24.07 -1.48
CA PRO A 174 -20.02 -24.46 -2.37
C PRO A 174 -20.48 -25.18 -3.65
N ALA A 175 -21.75 -25.03 -4.04
CA ALA A 175 -22.28 -25.59 -5.28
C ALA A 175 -21.49 -25.10 -6.49
N ASP A 176 -21.50 -25.90 -7.57
CA ASP A 176 -20.88 -25.59 -8.87
C ASP A 176 -21.61 -24.43 -9.58
N LEU A 177 -21.54 -23.25 -8.98
CA LEU A 177 -21.99 -22.03 -9.60
C LEU A 177 -21.04 -21.70 -10.76
N PRO A 178 -21.56 -21.33 -11.94
CA PRO A 178 -20.73 -20.86 -13.02
C PRO A 178 -19.89 -19.67 -12.54
N LYS A 179 -18.63 -19.56 -13.04
CA LYS A 179 -17.71 -18.48 -12.65
C LYS A 179 -18.39 -17.12 -12.87
N GLN A 180 -18.49 -16.33 -11.81
CA GLN A 180 -19.10 -15.01 -11.87
C GLN A 180 -18.09 -13.97 -12.33
N LYS A 181 -18.49 -13.08 -13.24
CA LYS A 181 -17.60 -12.06 -13.80
C LYS A 181 -17.20 -10.99 -12.78
N ASP A 182 -18.05 -10.76 -11.77
CA ASP A 182 -17.88 -9.76 -10.71
C ASP A 182 -17.27 -10.36 -9.43
N PHE A 183 -16.65 -11.54 -9.51
CA PHE A 183 -15.91 -12.11 -8.37
C PHE A 183 -14.69 -11.27 -7.98
N SER A 184 -14.06 -10.60 -8.95
CA SER A 184 -12.89 -9.76 -8.68
C SER A 184 -12.71 -8.65 -9.71
N VAL A 185 -12.06 -7.56 -9.32
CA VAL A 185 -11.77 -6.39 -10.16
C VAL A 185 -10.29 -6.04 -10.07
N ILE A 186 -9.68 -5.64 -11.19
CA ILE A 186 -8.26 -5.25 -11.21
C ILE A 186 -8.09 -3.91 -10.48
N VAL A 187 -7.17 -3.87 -9.52
CA VAL A 187 -6.87 -2.67 -8.73
C VAL A 187 -5.44 -2.17 -8.91
N ALA A 188 -4.53 -3.02 -9.40
CA ALA A 188 -3.17 -2.63 -9.78
C ALA A 188 -2.60 -3.59 -10.84
N LYS A 189 -1.62 -3.11 -11.62
CA LYS A 189 -0.95 -3.89 -12.67
C LYS A 189 -0.03 -4.98 -12.12
N ASP A 190 0.57 -4.74 -10.95
CA ASP A 190 1.42 -5.67 -10.23
C ASP A 190 1.42 -5.35 -8.73
N VAL A 191 2.14 -6.18 -7.97
CA VAL A 191 2.21 -6.06 -6.51
C VAL A 191 2.92 -4.79 -6.04
N GLY A 192 3.93 -4.30 -6.77
CA GLY A 192 4.64 -3.07 -6.41
C GLY A 192 3.74 -1.84 -6.58
N HIS A 193 2.98 -1.79 -7.67
CA HIS A 193 1.94 -0.79 -7.88
C HIS A 193 0.87 -0.86 -6.79
N PHE A 194 0.41 -2.08 -6.44
CA PHE A 194 -0.57 -2.26 -5.39
C PHE A 194 -0.08 -1.69 -4.06
N VAL A 195 1.13 -2.05 -3.63
CA VAL A 195 1.73 -1.56 -2.39
C VAL A 195 1.80 -0.03 -2.40
N ALA A 196 2.33 0.57 -3.46
CA ALA A 196 2.47 2.02 -3.57
C ALA A 196 1.11 2.74 -3.55
N LEU A 197 0.10 2.22 -4.26
CA LEU A 197 -1.24 2.79 -4.32
C LEU A 197 -1.98 2.63 -2.98
N PHE A 198 -1.84 1.47 -2.34
CA PHE A 198 -2.49 1.18 -1.06
C PHE A 198 -1.93 2.08 0.04
N ASP A 199 -0.60 2.25 0.11
CA ASP A 199 0.06 3.12 1.09
C ASP A 199 -0.34 4.60 0.93
N ARG A 200 -0.73 5.01 -0.28
CA ARG A 200 -1.28 6.35 -0.54
C ARG A 200 -2.78 6.46 -0.28
N GLY A 201 -3.42 5.36 0.13
CA GLY A 201 -4.85 5.27 0.37
C GLY A 201 -5.63 5.66 -0.87
N VAL A 202 -5.21 5.15 -2.04
CA VAL A 202 -5.94 5.29 -3.30
C VAL A 202 -6.51 3.98 -3.81
N ILE A 203 -6.38 2.89 -3.04
CA ILE A 203 -7.15 1.67 -3.25
C ILE A 203 -8.41 1.74 -2.38
N PRO A 204 -9.61 1.99 -2.94
CA PRO A 204 -10.87 1.83 -2.24
C PRO A 204 -11.00 0.48 -1.53
N THR A 205 -11.65 0.49 -0.37
CA THR A 205 -11.93 -0.71 0.42
C THR A 205 -13.30 -1.33 0.09
N THR A 206 -14.05 -0.73 -0.84
CA THR A 206 -15.39 -1.13 -1.26
C THR A 206 -15.35 -1.65 -2.70
N PHE A 207 -15.75 -2.90 -2.91
CA PHE A 207 -15.60 -3.59 -4.20
C PHE A 207 -16.32 -2.87 -5.35
N TYR A 208 -17.57 -2.45 -5.11
CA TYR A 208 -18.40 -1.84 -6.15
C TYR A 208 -17.96 -0.43 -6.55
N GLU A 209 -17.17 0.28 -5.74
CA GLU A 209 -16.57 1.54 -6.17
C GLU A 209 -15.58 1.34 -7.32
N TYR A 210 -14.84 0.22 -7.31
CA TYR A 210 -13.95 -0.19 -8.39
C TYR A 210 -14.70 -0.77 -9.58
N PHE A 211 -15.69 -1.62 -9.32
CA PHE A 211 -16.39 -2.35 -10.36
C PHE A 211 -17.00 -1.43 -11.43
N PHE A 212 -17.48 -0.26 -11.02
CA PHE A 212 -18.09 0.73 -11.93
C PHE A 212 -17.13 1.81 -12.43
N ASN A 213 -15.95 2.00 -11.81
CA ASN A 213 -15.02 3.09 -12.15
C ASN A 213 -13.64 2.58 -12.58
N GLN A 214 -13.32 2.69 -13.88
CA GLN A 214 -12.04 2.22 -14.45
C GLN A 214 -10.82 3.09 -14.09
N VAL A 215 -11.02 4.37 -13.71
CA VAL A 215 -9.95 5.25 -13.23
C VAL A 215 -10.28 5.64 -11.81
N ILE A 216 -9.35 5.40 -10.89
CA ILE A 216 -9.53 5.71 -9.47
C ILE A 216 -9.48 7.24 -9.32
N LEU A 217 -10.66 7.86 -9.29
CA LEU A 217 -10.85 9.26 -8.93
C LEU A 217 -11.47 9.30 -7.53
N LEU A 218 -10.62 9.20 -6.51
CA LEU A 218 -11.07 9.19 -5.12
C LEU A 218 -11.35 10.63 -4.68
N ASN A 219 -12.63 10.95 -4.52
CA ASN A 219 -13.08 12.26 -4.11
C ASN A 219 -13.43 12.32 -2.62
N LEU A 220 -12.46 12.72 -1.79
CA LEU A 220 -12.71 12.85 -0.35
C LEU A 220 -13.31 14.21 0.05
N SER A 221 -13.39 15.17 -0.89
CA SER A 221 -13.83 16.54 -0.60
C SER A 221 -15.35 16.71 -0.53
N GLY A 222 -16.11 15.80 -1.12
CA GLY A 222 -17.57 15.93 -1.30
C GLY A 222 -17.98 16.97 -2.36
N VAL A 223 -17.05 17.71 -2.97
CA VAL A 223 -17.35 18.66 -4.05
C VAL A 223 -17.72 17.91 -5.32
N ASN A 224 -18.73 18.39 -6.05
CA ASN A 224 -19.05 17.83 -7.37
C ASN A 224 -17.93 18.13 -8.37
N ILE A 225 -17.10 17.11 -8.62
CA ILE A 225 -15.91 17.19 -9.48
C ILE A 225 -16.18 16.79 -10.93
N HIS A 226 -17.38 16.26 -11.21
CA HIS A 226 -17.82 15.91 -12.54
C HIS A 226 -18.36 17.12 -13.29
N LYS A 227 -19.05 18.01 -12.57
CA LYS A 227 -19.58 19.26 -13.09
C LYS A 227 -19.59 20.32 -11.99
N THR A 228 -18.59 21.19 -11.99
CA THR A 228 -18.50 22.24 -10.97
C THR A 228 -19.63 23.26 -11.15
N GLU A 229 -20.35 23.56 -10.07
CA GLU A 229 -21.46 24.53 -10.10
C GLU A 229 -20.99 25.99 -10.04
N LYS A 230 -19.76 26.18 -9.53
CA LYS A 230 -19.07 27.46 -9.40
C LYS A 230 -17.61 27.31 -9.83
N GLU A 231 -16.95 28.45 -10.00
CA GLU A 231 -15.50 28.47 -10.19
C GLU A 231 -14.82 27.82 -8.98
N ILE A 232 -13.84 26.97 -9.23
CA ILE A 232 -12.99 26.39 -8.19
C ILE A 232 -11.53 26.46 -8.66
N TYR A 233 -10.60 26.58 -7.73
CA TYR A 233 -9.17 26.43 -8.03
C TYR A 233 -8.75 24.98 -7.83
N VAL A 234 -7.86 24.48 -8.69
CA VAL A 234 -7.28 23.14 -8.56
C VAL A 234 -5.78 23.27 -8.42
N ALA A 235 -5.24 22.73 -7.33
CA ALA A 235 -3.81 22.66 -7.05
C ALA A 235 -3.34 21.20 -7.20
N PRO A 236 -2.83 20.81 -8.38
CA PRO A 236 -2.34 19.45 -8.60
C PRO A 236 -0.96 19.24 -7.96
N LEU A 237 -0.77 18.09 -7.33
CA LEU A 237 0.50 17.61 -6.82
C LEU A 237 0.82 16.30 -7.52
N PHE A 238 1.91 16.28 -8.29
CA PHE A 238 2.29 15.11 -9.07
C PHE A 238 3.25 14.21 -8.31
N PHE A 239 2.97 12.91 -8.39
CA PHE A 239 3.81 11.86 -7.85
C PHE A 239 4.10 10.84 -8.93
N GLN A 240 5.36 10.49 -9.12
CA GLN A 240 5.78 9.43 -10.02
C GLN A 240 6.02 8.16 -9.21
N TYR A 241 5.54 7.04 -9.73
CA TYR A 241 5.86 5.72 -9.22
C TYR A 241 7.37 5.48 -9.32
N SER A 242 7.94 4.76 -8.36
CA SER A 242 9.31 4.27 -8.40
C SER A 242 9.24 2.75 -8.28
N SER A 243 9.50 2.03 -9.37
CA SER A 243 9.43 0.56 -9.40
C SER A 243 10.43 -0.05 -8.42
N SER A 244 11.67 0.45 -8.42
CA SER A 244 12.75 0.06 -7.51
C SER A 244 12.49 0.39 -6.03
N LYS A 245 11.55 1.29 -5.72
CA LYS A 245 11.17 1.58 -4.34
C LYS A 245 9.76 1.10 -4.00
N GLN A 246 8.97 0.66 -4.97
CA GLN A 246 7.54 0.37 -4.84
C GLN A 246 6.82 1.44 -4.02
N ASN A 247 7.07 2.70 -4.35
CA ASN A 247 6.47 3.84 -3.69
C ASN A 247 6.29 5.00 -4.68
N PHE A 248 5.60 6.05 -4.23
CA PHE A 248 5.44 7.27 -5.00
C PHE A 248 6.38 8.35 -4.48
N THR A 249 7.10 9.00 -5.39
CA THR A 249 7.94 10.17 -5.06
C THR A 249 7.32 11.41 -5.67
N SER A 250 7.38 12.54 -4.96
CA SER A 250 6.89 13.80 -5.52
C SER A 250 7.79 14.20 -6.68
N LEU A 251 7.18 14.53 -7.81
CA LEU A 251 7.88 15.19 -8.90
C LEU A 251 8.21 16.62 -8.43
N LYS A 252 9.36 16.76 -7.75
CA LYS A 252 9.96 18.08 -7.52
C LYS A 252 10.32 18.64 -8.88
N SER A 253 9.61 19.65 -9.32
CA SER A 253 9.88 20.27 -10.60
C SER A 253 10.52 21.63 -10.41
N GLU A 254 11.60 21.87 -11.15
CA GLU A 254 12.14 23.20 -11.44
C GLU A 254 11.10 24.11 -12.13
N LYS A 255 10.03 23.51 -12.67
CA LYS A 255 8.85 24.20 -13.21
C LYS A 255 7.77 24.22 -12.14
N ASP A 256 7.31 25.39 -11.75
CA ASP A 256 6.27 25.51 -10.75
C ASP A 256 4.93 24.88 -11.24
N PHE A 257 4.74 23.57 -11.03
CA PHE A 257 3.46 22.88 -11.25
C PHE A 257 2.41 23.36 -10.24
N SER A 258 2.78 24.24 -9.30
CA SER A 258 1.87 24.93 -8.40
C SER A 258 0.97 25.95 -9.12
N ARG A 259 1.01 26.03 -10.47
CA ARG A 259 0.00 26.75 -11.26
C ARG A 259 -1.40 26.33 -10.79
N GLN A 260 -1.99 27.22 -10.00
CA GLN A 260 -3.37 27.13 -9.56
C GLN A 260 -4.22 27.63 -10.72
N ASP A 261 -4.67 26.71 -11.58
CA ASP A 261 -5.60 27.13 -12.62
C ASP A 261 -7.03 27.10 -12.10
N LYS A 262 -7.78 28.06 -12.62
CA LYS A 262 -9.22 28.16 -12.43
C LYS A 262 -9.89 27.07 -13.24
N LEU A 263 -10.63 26.20 -12.57
CA LEU A 263 -11.61 25.34 -13.21
C LEU A 263 -12.94 26.08 -13.30
N HIS A 264 -13.27 26.53 -14.51
CA HIS A 264 -14.53 27.22 -14.78
C HIS A 264 -15.74 26.30 -14.56
N LYS A 265 -16.88 26.93 -14.25
CA LYS A 265 -18.18 26.27 -14.09
C LYS A 265 -18.47 25.32 -15.25
N GLY A 266 -18.98 24.14 -14.92
CA GLY A 266 -19.40 23.12 -15.89
C GLY A 266 -18.27 22.23 -16.41
N ARG A 267 -17.02 22.44 -16.00
CA ARG A 267 -15.89 21.55 -16.36
C ARG A 267 -15.66 20.48 -15.30
N SER A 268 -15.15 19.33 -15.74
CA SER A 268 -14.74 18.25 -14.84
C SER A 268 -13.27 18.36 -14.46
N VAL A 269 -12.93 17.95 -13.24
CA VAL A 269 -11.54 17.89 -12.76
C VAL A 269 -10.72 16.93 -13.64
N ARG A 270 -11.31 15.82 -14.09
CA ARG A 270 -10.64 14.83 -14.95
C ARG A 270 -10.17 15.43 -16.28
N VAL A 271 -11.04 16.16 -16.98
CA VAL A 271 -10.70 16.81 -18.25
C VAL A 271 -9.61 17.86 -18.06
N TYR A 272 -9.68 18.61 -16.94
CA TYR A 272 -8.65 19.58 -16.59
C TYR A 272 -7.28 18.92 -16.35
N LEU A 273 -7.22 17.83 -15.58
CA LEU A 273 -5.96 17.12 -15.32
C LEU A 273 -5.35 16.55 -16.61
N GLN A 274 -6.16 15.99 -17.51
CA GLN A 274 -5.68 15.50 -18.80
C GLN A 274 -5.08 16.62 -19.66
N LYS A 275 -5.72 17.80 -19.70
CA LYS A 275 -5.16 18.97 -20.38
C LYS A 275 -3.82 19.37 -19.75
N LEU A 276 -3.77 19.42 -18.43
CA LEU A 276 -2.60 19.85 -17.70
C LEU A 276 -1.39 18.93 -17.92
N LEU A 277 -1.60 17.60 -17.95
CA LEU A 277 -0.55 16.65 -18.34
C LEU A 277 0.00 16.92 -19.74
N LYS A 278 -0.89 17.20 -20.71
CA LYS A 278 -0.49 17.54 -22.08
C LYS A 278 0.31 18.84 -22.14
N ASP A 279 -0.17 19.88 -21.45
CA ASP A 279 0.48 21.21 -21.41
C ASP A 279 1.87 21.13 -20.79
N PHE A 280 2.04 20.30 -19.75
CA PHE A 280 3.32 20.05 -19.10
C PHE A 280 4.19 18.99 -19.77
N LYS A 281 3.73 18.41 -20.88
CA LYS A 281 4.41 17.34 -21.63
C LYS A 281 4.76 16.12 -20.76
N ILE A 282 3.94 15.84 -19.75
CA ILE A 282 4.05 14.64 -18.93
C ILE A 282 3.47 13.49 -19.75
N LYS A 283 4.33 12.54 -20.15
CA LYS A 283 3.96 11.39 -20.99
C LYS A 283 3.44 10.21 -20.18
N ASN A 284 3.63 10.23 -18.87
CA ASN A 284 3.26 9.15 -17.96
C ASN A 284 1.75 8.96 -17.89
N THR A 285 1.33 7.70 -17.72
CA THR A 285 -0.09 7.36 -17.58
C THR A 285 -0.57 7.70 -16.16
N ILE A 286 -1.78 8.27 -16.03
CA ILE A 286 -2.40 8.44 -14.71
C ILE A 286 -2.81 7.06 -14.18
N LEU A 287 -2.26 6.68 -13.04
CA LEU A 287 -2.66 5.49 -12.29
C LEU A 287 -3.87 5.79 -11.40
N ALA A 288 -3.82 6.90 -10.66
CA ALA A 288 -4.89 7.29 -9.74
C ALA A 288 -4.90 8.81 -9.49
N VAL A 289 -6.04 9.32 -9.04
CA VAL A 289 -6.22 10.71 -8.59
C VAL A 289 -6.93 10.71 -7.24
N LYS A 290 -6.37 11.43 -6.27
CA LYS A 290 -6.96 11.61 -4.94
C LYS A 290 -7.19 13.08 -4.66
N ILE A 291 -8.45 13.47 -4.52
CA ILE A 291 -8.83 14.81 -4.09
C ILE A 291 -8.90 14.81 -2.58
N ALA A 292 -8.15 15.71 -1.95
CA ALA A 292 -8.07 15.79 -0.50
C ALA A 292 -9.42 16.16 0.12
N ARG A 293 -9.66 15.68 1.34
CA ARG A 293 -10.86 16.03 2.13
C ARG A 293 -10.92 17.52 2.45
N ASN A 294 -9.77 18.10 2.78
CA ASN A 294 -9.70 19.50 3.19
C ASN A 294 -9.77 20.41 1.97
N ILE A 295 -10.74 21.30 1.99
CA ILE A 295 -10.91 22.37 1.02
C ILE A 295 -10.33 23.63 1.64
N SER A 296 -9.47 24.32 0.90
CA SER A 296 -9.00 25.66 1.28
C SER A 296 -9.76 26.71 0.49
N TYR A 297 -9.73 27.96 0.92
CA TYR A 297 -10.37 29.05 0.20
C TYR A 297 -9.35 30.12 -0.17
N VAL A 298 -9.55 30.73 -1.33
CA VAL A 298 -8.73 31.82 -1.85
C VAL A 298 -9.64 32.90 -2.41
N PHE A 299 -9.24 34.17 -2.29
CA PHE A 299 -9.92 35.26 -2.98
C PHE A 299 -9.50 35.25 -4.45
N ASN A 300 -10.48 35.24 -5.36
CA ASN A 300 -10.19 35.43 -6.77
C ASN A 300 -9.90 36.91 -7.08
N GLN A 301 -9.54 37.20 -8.33
CA GLN A 301 -9.24 38.57 -8.80
C GLN A 301 -10.40 39.56 -8.64
N LYS A 302 -11.64 39.09 -8.42
CA LYS A 302 -12.84 39.90 -8.17
C LYS A 302 -13.15 40.05 -6.68
N GLY A 303 -12.27 39.59 -5.78
CA GLY A 303 -12.49 39.60 -4.33
C GLY A 303 -13.52 38.57 -3.87
N VAL A 304 -13.91 37.60 -4.71
CA VAL A 304 -14.87 36.56 -4.34
C VAL A 304 -14.12 35.37 -3.72
N LEU A 305 -14.61 34.90 -2.58
CA LEU A 305 -14.07 33.73 -1.91
C LEU A 305 -14.40 32.45 -2.68
N THR A 306 -13.38 31.77 -3.18
CA THR A 306 -13.48 30.63 -4.09
C THR A 306 -12.80 29.40 -3.48
N PRO A 307 -13.42 28.20 -3.53
CA PRO A 307 -12.79 27.00 -3.00
C PRO A 307 -11.59 26.57 -3.85
N ARG A 308 -10.59 25.98 -3.19
CA ARG A 308 -9.38 25.41 -3.76
C ARG A 308 -9.25 23.95 -3.34
N LEU A 309 -9.21 23.08 -4.34
CA LEU A 309 -9.02 21.64 -4.18
C LEU A 309 -7.55 21.27 -4.32
N ASN A 310 -7.02 20.54 -3.34
CA ASN A 310 -5.71 19.90 -3.45
C ASN A 310 -5.91 18.52 -4.09
N VAL A 311 -5.19 18.26 -5.17
CA VAL A 311 -5.39 17.06 -5.99
C VAL A 311 -4.07 16.33 -6.16
N ASN A 312 -3.93 15.17 -5.53
CA ASN A 312 -2.78 14.31 -5.73
C ASN A 312 -2.98 13.47 -6.99
N VAL A 313 -2.03 13.55 -7.92
CA VAL A 313 -2.05 12.80 -9.17
C VAL A 313 -0.90 11.81 -9.15
N PHE A 314 -1.22 10.53 -9.24
CA PHE A 314 -0.28 9.42 -9.20
C PHE A 314 -0.06 8.92 -10.61
N LEU A 315 1.20 8.98 -11.05
CA LEU A 315 1.63 8.68 -12.41
C LEU A 315 2.47 7.40 -12.42
N ASP A 316 2.35 6.68 -13.51
CA ASP A 316 3.24 5.56 -13.85
C ASP A 316 4.68 6.06 -14.13
N GLU A 317 5.64 5.15 -14.21
CA GLU A 317 7.02 5.46 -14.65
C GLU A 317 7.12 5.83 -16.13
#